data_AF-A0A7C2TRM4-F1
#
_entry.id   AF-A0A7C2TRM4-F1
#
_cell.length_a   1.000
_cell.length_b   1.000
_cell.length_c   1.000
_cell.angle_alpha   90.00
_cell.angle_beta   90.00
_cell.angle_gamma   90.00
#
_symmetry.space_group_name_H-M   'P 1'
#
loop_
_entity.id
_entity.type
_entity.pdbx_description
1 polymer ?
#
loop_
_entity_poly.entity_id
_entity_poly.type
_entity_poly.pdbx_seq_one_letter_code
_entity_poly.pdbx_strand_id
1 'polypeptide(L)'
;MDDLPPDSFEDSLESFFALESFFAREFIRLRDGLVGRSVAENDAHAVARCAFLNRVQLHPAFQEVCTRFDEETGVAAALRRAAASMDTLATTFRLPHRGYLKRFFEEHLSPDGVLSVTIDIDDEEQAEIVRDRIERIIRELGQNLKDVFAAFASPRVERLTSDLIHLVRDVWRLPYPWLALQLFEVWLYGRLAWLLGAKLSIRVWHEPEEPPAPPLRFVFQTDPARETSVEAYLRFCREAAAVLQQLENQRLPAGKRRNNEVLERYVDWFYRHRILGESIRHISRTDEADRKEVKDGIREAERILGLTCYTFPLGEIG
;
A
#
# COMPACT_ATOMS: atom_id res chain seq x y z
N MET A 1 -12.35 -15.59 31.84
CA MET A 1 -12.96 -14.49 31.05
C MET A 1 -13.43 -15.17 29.79
N ASP A 2 -14.53 -15.87 29.97
CA ASP A 2 -15.31 -16.52 28.94
C ASP A 2 -16.37 -15.51 28.46
N ASP A 3 -16.91 -15.75 27.27
CA ASP A 3 -17.81 -14.91 26.47
C ASP A 3 -17.12 -13.99 25.45
N LEU A 4 -16.45 -14.60 24.47
CA LEU A 4 -16.49 -14.10 23.09
C LEU A 4 -17.49 -15.00 22.34
N PRO A 5 -18.59 -14.47 21.77
CA PRO A 5 -19.44 -15.27 20.90
C PRO A 5 -18.62 -15.68 19.67
N PRO A 6 -18.94 -16.82 19.02
CA PRO A 6 -18.17 -17.25 17.87
C PRO A 6 -18.36 -16.25 16.74
N ASP A 7 -17.24 -15.85 16.15
CA ASP A 7 -17.01 -16.09 14.72
C ASP A 7 -18.23 -15.89 13.81
N SER A 8 -18.80 -14.69 13.78
CA SER A 8 -19.83 -14.40 12.77
C SER A 8 -19.17 -14.28 11.39
N PHE A 9 -19.90 -14.73 10.37
CA PHE A 9 -19.50 -14.54 8.96
C PHE A 9 -19.33 -13.06 8.63
N GLU A 10 -20.18 -12.23 9.21
CA GLU A 10 -20.14 -10.76 9.16
C GLU A 10 -18.81 -10.23 9.68
N ASP A 11 -18.37 -10.61 10.88
CA ASP A 11 -17.10 -10.14 11.44
C ASP A 11 -15.91 -10.52 10.55
N SER A 12 -15.99 -11.69 9.88
CA SER A 12 -14.93 -12.19 8.99
C SER A 12 -14.94 -11.49 7.61
N LEU A 13 -16.12 -11.17 7.07
CA LEU A 13 -16.28 -10.42 5.82
C LEU A 13 -16.05 -8.92 6.01
N GLU A 14 -16.56 -8.33 7.08
CA GLU A 14 -16.26 -6.95 7.46
C GLU A 14 -14.77 -6.79 7.72
N SER A 15 -14.11 -7.72 8.42
CA SER A 15 -12.65 -7.70 8.56
C SER A 15 -11.94 -7.80 7.21
N PHE A 16 -12.48 -8.56 6.25
CA PHE A 16 -11.94 -8.71 4.89
C PHE A 16 -12.15 -7.45 4.01
N PHE A 17 -13.32 -6.82 4.06
CA PHE A 17 -13.63 -5.58 3.32
C PHE A 17 -13.06 -4.33 3.99
N ALA A 18 -12.95 -4.31 5.32
CA ALA A 18 -12.17 -3.34 6.07
C ALA A 18 -10.69 -3.49 5.73
N LEU A 19 -10.20 -4.71 5.50
CA LEU A 19 -8.85 -4.97 5.00
C LEU A 19 -8.65 -4.34 3.63
N GLU A 20 -9.56 -4.61 2.69
CA GLU A 20 -9.44 -4.04 1.36
C GLU A 20 -9.65 -2.53 1.37
N SER A 21 -10.52 -1.98 2.22
CA SER A 21 -10.72 -0.53 2.34
C SER A 21 -9.54 0.16 3.04
N PHE A 22 -8.93 -0.47 4.04
CA PHE A 22 -7.67 -0.06 4.63
C PHE A 22 -6.55 -0.12 3.59
N PHE A 23 -6.45 -1.20 2.81
CA PHE A 23 -5.37 -1.40 1.84
C PHE A 23 -5.59 -0.76 0.45
N ALA A 24 -6.82 -0.43 0.06
CA ALA A 24 -7.14 0.38 -1.11
C ALA A 24 -6.98 1.88 -0.82
N ARG A 25 -7.03 2.28 0.46
CA ARG A 25 -6.61 3.62 0.93
C ARG A 25 -5.11 3.69 1.20
N GLU A 26 -4.51 2.56 1.56
CA GLU A 26 -3.07 2.35 1.70
C GLU A 26 -2.54 1.60 0.46
N PHE A 27 -2.64 2.21 -0.74
CA PHE A 27 -1.64 1.93 -1.76
C PHE A 27 -0.26 2.17 -1.15
N ILE A 28 0.78 1.47 -1.61
CA ILE A 28 2.17 1.79 -1.24
C ILE A 28 2.33 3.31 -1.23
N ARG A 29 2.38 3.92 -0.04
CA ARG A 29 2.36 5.38 0.10
C ARG A 29 3.77 5.86 -0.21
N LEU A 30 4.01 6.11 -1.49
CA LEU A 30 5.32 6.52 -2.00
C LEU A 30 5.72 7.94 -1.54
N ARG A 31 4.79 8.69 -0.91
CA ARG A 31 4.95 10.11 -0.56
C ARG A 31 5.16 10.38 0.93
N ASP A 32 5.01 9.40 1.80
CA ASP A 32 5.23 9.61 3.23
C ASP A 32 6.74 9.61 3.52
N GLY A 33 7.18 10.54 4.39
CA GLY A 33 8.59 10.71 4.74
C GLY A 33 9.47 11.29 3.63
N LEU A 34 8.91 12.02 2.65
CA LEU A 34 9.73 12.70 1.62
C LEU A 34 10.27 14.04 2.12
N VAL A 35 11.55 14.28 1.85
CA VAL A 35 12.28 15.49 2.27
C VAL A 35 12.68 16.38 1.09
N GLY A 36 12.01 16.23 -0.06
CA GLY A 36 12.26 17.06 -1.23
C GLY A 36 11.97 18.54 -0.95
N ARG A 37 12.69 19.41 -1.64
CA ARG A 37 12.65 20.87 -1.45
C ARG A 37 11.50 21.53 -2.20
N SER A 38 10.75 20.78 -3.00
CA SER A 38 9.63 21.27 -3.81
C SER A 38 8.62 20.16 -4.08
N VAL A 39 7.39 20.54 -4.45
CA VAL A 39 6.35 19.59 -4.87
C VAL A 39 6.85 18.76 -6.06
N ALA A 40 7.44 19.40 -7.07
CA ALA A 40 7.99 18.70 -8.23
C ALA A 40 9.12 17.71 -7.90
N GLU A 41 9.91 17.95 -6.83
CA GLU A 41 10.95 17.01 -6.40
C GLU A 41 10.36 15.79 -5.69
N ASN A 42 9.32 15.98 -4.88
CA ASN A 42 8.57 14.88 -4.27
C ASN A 42 7.82 14.06 -5.35
N ASP A 43 7.23 14.71 -6.36
CA ASP A 43 6.62 14.03 -7.51
C ASP A 43 7.67 13.18 -8.26
N ALA A 44 8.85 13.75 -8.55
CA ALA A 44 9.93 13.03 -9.21
C ALA A 44 10.41 11.82 -8.41
N HIS A 45 10.44 11.95 -7.08
CA HIS A 45 10.77 10.84 -6.18
C HIS A 45 9.73 9.73 -6.20
N ALA A 46 8.43 10.07 -6.13
CA ALA A 46 7.35 9.09 -6.19
C ALA A 46 7.39 8.31 -7.53
N VAL A 47 7.59 9.00 -8.65
CA VAL A 47 7.78 8.38 -9.97
C VAL A 47 8.99 7.45 -9.98
N ALA A 48 10.13 7.92 -9.48
CA ALA A 48 11.36 7.11 -9.45
C ALA A 48 11.22 5.85 -8.57
N ARG A 49 10.62 5.97 -7.38
CA ARG A 49 10.34 4.83 -6.50
C ARG A 49 9.39 3.84 -7.14
N CYS A 50 8.30 4.33 -7.74
CA CYS A 50 7.35 3.49 -8.46
C CYS A 50 8.06 2.69 -9.58
N ALA A 51 8.87 3.36 -10.39
CA ALA A 51 9.63 2.73 -11.47
C ALA A 51 10.65 1.70 -10.95
N PHE A 52 11.27 1.98 -9.81
CA PHE A 52 12.27 1.11 -9.19
C PHE A 52 11.62 -0.12 -8.55
N LEU A 53 10.58 0.07 -7.72
CA LEU A 53 9.79 -1.00 -7.09
C LEU A 53 9.19 -1.95 -8.13
N ASN A 54 8.68 -1.42 -9.25
CA ASN A 54 8.15 -2.25 -10.33
C ASN A 54 9.19 -3.20 -10.94
N ARG A 55 10.48 -2.87 -10.87
CA ARG A 55 11.58 -3.72 -11.31
C ARG A 55 12.04 -4.69 -10.23
N VAL A 56 12.33 -4.18 -9.03
CA VAL A 56 12.86 -5.01 -7.94
C VAL A 56 11.85 -6.05 -7.46
N GLN A 57 10.54 -5.78 -7.56
CA GLN A 57 9.53 -6.79 -7.22
C GLN A 57 9.61 -8.03 -8.13
N LEU A 58 10.18 -7.92 -9.33
CA LEU A 58 10.35 -9.03 -10.26
C LEU A 58 11.76 -9.65 -10.17
N HIS A 59 12.63 -9.11 -9.32
CA HIS A 59 14.01 -9.58 -9.21
C HIS A 59 14.07 -10.95 -8.51
N PRO A 60 14.85 -11.93 -9.03
CA PRO A 60 14.90 -13.29 -8.47
C PRO A 60 15.25 -13.33 -6.98
N ALA A 61 16.24 -12.54 -6.53
CA ALA A 61 16.63 -12.53 -5.11
C ALA A 61 15.50 -12.06 -4.17
N PHE A 62 14.64 -11.13 -4.60
CA PHE A 62 13.48 -10.72 -3.81
C PHE A 62 12.41 -11.82 -3.81
N GLN A 63 12.15 -12.42 -4.98
CA GLN A 63 11.22 -13.54 -5.09
C GLN A 63 11.66 -14.73 -4.24
N GLU A 64 12.94 -15.04 -4.18
CA GLU A 64 13.50 -16.12 -3.34
C GLU A 64 13.23 -15.88 -1.84
N VAL A 65 13.49 -14.65 -1.34
CA VAL A 65 13.20 -14.28 0.04
C VAL A 65 11.70 -14.44 0.35
N CYS A 66 10.84 -13.93 -0.53
CA CYS A 66 9.38 -14.02 -0.37
C CYS A 66 8.89 -15.46 -0.40
N THR A 67 9.33 -16.27 -1.38
CA THR A 67 8.94 -17.67 -1.52
C THR A 67 9.37 -18.49 -0.32
N ARG A 68 10.63 -18.34 0.12
CA ARG A 68 11.12 -19.04 1.32
C ARG A 68 10.28 -18.69 2.54
N PHE A 69 9.98 -17.41 2.75
CA PHE A 69 9.15 -16.98 3.86
C PHE A 69 7.74 -17.59 3.79
N ASP A 70 7.10 -17.56 2.62
CA ASP A 70 5.75 -18.10 2.45
C ASP A 70 5.66 -19.60 2.74
N GLU A 71 6.71 -20.35 2.37
CA GLU A 71 6.82 -21.79 2.61
C GLU A 71 7.05 -22.10 4.11
N GLU A 72 7.98 -21.38 4.76
CA GLU A 72 8.32 -21.59 6.17
C GLU A 72 7.21 -21.18 7.14
N THR A 73 6.40 -20.19 6.77
CA THR A 73 5.31 -19.67 7.61
C THR A 73 3.96 -20.31 7.33
N GLY A 74 3.83 -21.08 6.24
CA GLY A 74 2.57 -21.65 5.82
C GLY A 74 1.59 -20.61 5.24
N VAL A 75 2.00 -19.35 5.06
CA VAL A 75 1.22 -18.29 4.40
C VAL A 75 0.74 -18.78 3.03
N ALA A 76 1.62 -19.39 2.23
CA ALA A 76 1.24 -19.93 0.93
C ALA A 76 0.12 -20.97 1.04
N ALA A 77 0.16 -21.84 2.06
CA ALA A 77 -0.86 -22.86 2.26
C ALA A 77 -2.19 -22.25 2.70
N ALA A 78 -2.16 -21.29 3.63
CA ALA A 78 -3.36 -20.58 4.09
C ALA A 78 -4.03 -19.81 2.94
N LEU A 79 -3.25 -19.07 2.15
CA LEU A 79 -3.73 -18.34 0.97
C LEU A 79 -4.37 -19.27 -0.06
N ARG A 80 -3.78 -20.45 -0.31
CA ARG A 80 -4.35 -21.44 -1.25
C ARG A 80 -5.69 -21.99 -0.76
N ARG A 81 -5.84 -22.27 0.54
CA ARG A 81 -7.12 -22.73 1.12
C ARG A 81 -8.20 -21.65 0.99
N ALA A 82 -7.87 -20.41 1.34
CA ALA A 82 -8.79 -19.28 1.19
C ALA A 82 -9.21 -19.08 -0.27
N ALA A 83 -8.25 -19.10 -1.21
CA ALA A 83 -8.53 -18.98 -2.64
C ALA A 83 -9.43 -20.11 -3.15
N ALA A 84 -9.25 -21.34 -2.69
CA ALA A 84 -10.10 -22.47 -3.08
C ALA A 84 -11.55 -22.31 -2.59
N SER A 85 -11.75 -21.83 -1.36
CA SER A 85 -13.09 -21.50 -0.85
C SER A 85 -13.73 -20.38 -1.68
N MET A 86 -12.97 -19.34 -2.01
CA MET A 86 -13.44 -18.25 -2.87
C MET A 86 -13.80 -18.72 -4.29
N ASP A 87 -12.96 -19.54 -4.93
CA ASP A 87 -13.25 -20.07 -6.27
C ASP A 87 -14.52 -20.95 -6.25
N THR A 88 -14.74 -21.71 -5.17
CA THR A 88 -15.96 -22.51 -4.98
C THR A 88 -17.21 -21.63 -4.81
N LEU A 89 -17.12 -20.54 -4.04
CA LEU A 89 -18.21 -19.57 -3.91
C LEU A 89 -18.50 -18.88 -5.24
N ALA A 90 -17.47 -18.44 -5.95
CA ALA A 90 -17.61 -17.79 -7.25
C ALA A 90 -18.32 -18.71 -8.25
N THR A 91 -17.97 -19.99 -8.25
CA THR A 91 -18.64 -21.00 -9.08
C THR A 91 -20.10 -21.17 -8.68
N THR A 92 -20.39 -21.26 -7.38
CA THR A 92 -21.76 -21.41 -6.86
C THR A 92 -22.64 -20.22 -7.23
N PHE A 93 -22.11 -19.00 -7.12
CA PHE A 93 -22.81 -17.76 -7.49
C PHE A 93 -22.73 -17.43 -8.99
N ARG A 94 -22.20 -18.33 -9.82
CA ARG A 94 -22.04 -18.15 -11.28
C ARG A 94 -21.29 -16.87 -11.66
N LEU A 95 -20.31 -16.49 -10.85
CA LEU A 95 -19.45 -15.34 -11.09
C LEU A 95 -18.33 -15.70 -12.09
N PRO A 96 -17.84 -14.74 -12.91
CA PRO A 96 -16.76 -15.01 -13.87
C PRO A 96 -15.47 -15.54 -13.24
N HIS A 97 -15.13 -15.07 -12.03
CA HIS A 97 -14.02 -15.54 -11.19
C HIS A 97 -14.15 -14.97 -9.78
N ARG A 98 -13.34 -15.47 -8.83
CA ARG A 98 -13.36 -15.06 -7.41
C ARG A 98 -13.19 -13.56 -7.14
N GLY A 99 -12.59 -12.81 -8.07
CA GLY A 99 -12.40 -11.36 -7.92
C GLY A 99 -13.71 -10.56 -7.95
N TYR A 100 -14.80 -11.15 -8.44
CA TYR A 100 -16.13 -10.54 -8.38
C TYR A 100 -16.85 -10.75 -7.05
N LEU A 101 -16.32 -11.60 -6.16
CA LEU A 101 -16.98 -11.89 -4.88
C LEU A 101 -17.14 -10.65 -4.02
N LYS A 102 -16.14 -9.75 -4.02
CA LYS A 102 -16.22 -8.51 -3.24
C LYS A 102 -17.45 -7.70 -3.62
N ARG A 103 -17.51 -7.32 -4.89
CA ARG A 103 -18.63 -6.56 -5.45
C ARG A 103 -19.95 -7.30 -5.26
N PHE A 104 -19.95 -8.62 -5.43
CA PHE A 104 -21.12 -9.45 -5.21
C PHE A 104 -21.63 -9.33 -3.77
N PHE A 105 -20.76 -9.48 -2.77
CA PHE A 105 -21.15 -9.30 -1.37
C PHE A 105 -21.57 -7.86 -1.06
N GLU A 106 -20.90 -6.83 -1.59
CA GLU A 106 -21.32 -5.43 -1.43
C GLU A 106 -22.72 -5.16 -1.99
N GLU A 107 -23.12 -5.86 -3.06
CA GLU A 107 -24.44 -5.71 -3.70
C GLU A 107 -25.55 -6.55 -3.03
N HIS A 108 -25.21 -7.66 -2.38
CA HIS A 108 -26.19 -8.67 -1.93
C HIS A 108 -26.21 -8.91 -0.41
N LEU A 109 -25.23 -8.40 0.33
CA LEU A 109 -25.19 -8.47 1.80
C LEU A 109 -25.92 -7.25 2.38
N SER A 110 -26.94 -7.48 3.19
CA SER A 110 -27.59 -6.39 3.92
C SER A 110 -26.66 -5.83 5.02
N PRO A 111 -26.92 -4.61 5.53
CA PRO A 111 -26.22 -4.09 6.70
C PRO A 111 -26.36 -4.98 7.96
N ASP A 112 -27.41 -5.79 8.02
CA ASP A 112 -27.65 -6.77 9.09
C ASP A 112 -27.01 -8.14 8.77
N GLY A 113 -26.13 -8.19 7.75
CA GLY A 113 -25.33 -9.36 7.40
C GLY A 113 -26.06 -10.50 6.70
N VAL A 114 -27.31 -10.28 6.31
CA VAL A 114 -28.10 -11.28 5.59
C VAL A 114 -27.71 -11.25 4.10
N LEU A 115 -27.19 -12.37 3.60
CA LEU A 115 -26.88 -12.55 2.19
C LEU A 115 -28.17 -12.89 1.42
N SER A 116 -28.64 -11.95 0.59
CA SER A 116 -29.84 -12.12 -0.23
C SER A 116 -29.47 -12.45 -1.67
N VAL A 117 -29.53 -13.74 -2.02
CA VAL A 117 -29.16 -14.22 -3.36
C VAL A 117 -30.24 -15.18 -3.87
N THR A 118 -30.80 -14.89 -5.04
CA THR A 118 -31.72 -15.80 -5.72
C THR A 118 -30.94 -16.82 -6.53
N ILE A 119 -31.09 -18.10 -6.20
CA ILE A 119 -30.55 -19.22 -6.98
C ILE A 119 -31.73 -20.03 -7.47
N ASP A 120 -31.94 -20.08 -8.78
CA ASP A 120 -33.02 -20.85 -9.40
C ASP A 120 -32.78 -22.35 -9.21
N ILE A 121 -33.54 -22.97 -8.31
CA ILE A 121 -33.53 -24.40 -8.01
C ILE A 121 -34.98 -24.87 -7.98
N ASP A 122 -35.34 -25.81 -8.86
CA ASP A 122 -36.72 -26.28 -9.04
C ASP A 122 -37.21 -27.18 -7.90
N ASP A 123 -36.30 -27.68 -7.06
CA ASP A 123 -36.55 -28.65 -5.99
C ASP A 123 -36.14 -28.07 -4.62
N GLU A 124 -37.07 -28.07 -3.67
CA GLU A 124 -36.90 -27.46 -2.34
C GLU A 124 -35.85 -28.20 -1.48
N GLU A 125 -35.75 -29.52 -1.61
CA GLU A 125 -34.74 -30.34 -0.91
C GLU A 125 -33.34 -30.05 -1.48
N GLN A 126 -33.22 -29.89 -2.81
CA GLN A 126 -31.99 -29.44 -3.44
C GLN A 126 -31.62 -28.02 -3.04
N ALA A 127 -32.61 -27.13 -2.87
CA ALA A 127 -32.37 -25.76 -2.43
C ALA A 127 -31.78 -25.72 -1.01
N GLU A 128 -32.29 -26.54 -0.10
CA GLU A 128 -31.78 -26.69 1.25
C GLU A 128 -30.34 -27.24 1.28
N ILE A 129 -30.05 -28.28 0.49
CA ILE A 129 -28.68 -28.84 0.35
C ILE A 129 -27.70 -27.78 -0.17
N VAL A 130 -28.10 -26.99 -1.16
CA VAL A 130 -27.26 -25.92 -1.72
C VAL A 130 -27.02 -24.82 -0.69
N ARG A 131 -28.05 -24.41 0.06
CA ARG A 131 -27.93 -23.42 1.14
C ARG A 131 -26.92 -23.88 2.20
N ASP A 132 -27.09 -25.09 2.73
CA ASP A 132 -26.20 -25.65 3.75
C ASP A 132 -24.76 -25.78 3.26
N ARG A 133 -24.58 -26.08 1.96
CA ARG A 133 -23.25 -26.12 1.33
C ARG A 133 -22.62 -24.73 1.24
N ILE A 134 -23.39 -23.71 0.82
CA ILE A 134 -22.90 -22.32 0.73
C ILE A 134 -22.47 -21.83 2.11
N GLU A 135 -23.29 -22.03 3.13
CA GLU A 135 -22.97 -21.65 4.51
C GLU A 135 -21.68 -22.31 5.01
N ARG A 136 -21.48 -23.59 4.69
CA ARG A 136 -20.25 -24.30 5.07
C ARG A 136 -19.01 -23.70 4.41
N ILE A 137 -19.07 -23.45 3.11
CA ILE A 137 -17.94 -22.86 2.36
C ILE A 137 -17.64 -21.45 2.90
N ILE A 138 -18.67 -20.68 3.23
CA ILE A 138 -18.57 -19.37 3.86
C ILE A 138 -17.83 -19.46 5.20
N ARG A 139 -18.21 -20.39 6.08
CA ARG A 139 -17.53 -20.59 7.38
C ARG A 139 -16.07 -21.03 7.19
N GLU A 140 -15.83 -21.95 6.25
CA GLU A 140 -14.48 -22.37 5.87
C GLU A 140 -13.63 -21.20 5.36
N LEU A 141 -14.21 -20.33 4.52
CA LEU A 141 -13.54 -19.12 4.05
C LEU A 141 -13.17 -18.20 5.23
N GLY A 142 -14.09 -17.94 6.15
CA GLY A 142 -13.83 -17.13 7.34
C GLY A 142 -12.66 -17.67 8.17
N GLN A 143 -12.63 -18.99 8.41
CA GLN A 143 -11.53 -19.63 9.11
C GLN A 143 -10.20 -19.54 8.32
N ASN A 144 -10.24 -19.80 7.02
CA ASN A 144 -9.04 -19.72 6.17
C ASN A 144 -8.47 -18.29 6.12
N LEU A 145 -9.32 -17.26 6.15
CA LEU A 145 -8.88 -15.87 6.23
C LEU A 145 -8.25 -15.56 7.59
N LYS A 146 -8.82 -16.05 8.71
CA LYS A 146 -8.19 -15.94 10.04
C LYS A 146 -6.80 -16.58 10.07
N ASP A 147 -6.63 -17.74 9.45
CA ASP A 147 -5.34 -18.40 9.34
C ASP A 147 -4.33 -17.54 8.55
N VAL A 148 -4.77 -16.89 7.46
CA VAL A 148 -3.94 -15.94 6.69
C VAL A 148 -3.51 -14.77 7.57
N PHE A 149 -4.42 -14.19 8.35
CA PHE A 149 -4.10 -13.07 9.26
C PHE A 149 -3.16 -13.48 10.38
N ALA A 150 -3.40 -14.62 11.01
CA ALA A 150 -2.51 -15.16 12.03
C ALA A 150 -1.10 -15.39 11.48
N ALA A 151 -0.99 -15.81 10.22
CA ALA A 151 0.29 -15.98 9.54
C ALA A 151 0.97 -14.62 9.26
N PHE A 152 0.22 -13.59 8.85
CA PHE A 152 0.73 -12.22 8.66
C PHE A 152 1.03 -11.46 9.96
N ALA A 153 0.41 -11.84 11.07
CA ALA A 153 0.69 -11.30 12.40
C ALA A 153 1.70 -12.14 13.18
N SER A 154 2.27 -13.18 12.55
CA SER A 154 3.22 -14.07 13.20
C SER A 154 4.48 -13.32 13.63
N PRO A 155 5.07 -13.63 14.81
CA PRO A 155 6.40 -13.12 15.18
C PRO A 155 7.49 -13.44 14.12
N ARG A 156 7.24 -14.43 13.25
CA ARG A 156 8.13 -14.75 12.13
C ARG A 156 8.23 -13.63 11.10
N VAL A 157 7.25 -12.72 11.03
CA VAL A 157 7.26 -11.55 10.13
C VAL A 157 8.44 -10.64 10.39
N GLU A 158 8.93 -10.57 11.64
CA GLU A 158 10.18 -9.86 11.97
C GLU A 158 11.38 -10.42 11.19
N ARG A 159 11.39 -11.74 10.90
CA ARG A 159 12.43 -12.36 10.06
C ARG A 159 12.34 -11.94 8.61
N LEU A 160 11.13 -11.81 8.04
CA LEU A 160 10.98 -11.28 6.68
C LEU A 160 11.53 -9.86 6.59
N THR A 161 11.20 -9.00 7.56
CA THR A 161 11.75 -7.65 7.62
C THR A 161 13.28 -7.67 7.71
N SER A 162 13.85 -8.56 8.53
CA SER A 162 15.30 -8.75 8.65
C SER A 162 15.95 -9.22 7.33
N ASP A 163 15.36 -10.21 6.66
CA ASP A 163 15.83 -10.73 5.38
C ASP A 163 15.77 -9.66 4.27
N LEU A 164 14.72 -8.85 4.26
CA LEU A 164 14.59 -7.73 3.31
C LEU A 164 15.60 -6.62 3.61
N ILE A 165 15.88 -6.32 4.88
CA ILE A 165 16.96 -5.41 5.26
C ILE A 165 18.31 -5.95 4.77
N HIS A 166 18.58 -7.25 4.97
CA HIS A 166 19.80 -7.89 4.50
C HIS A 166 19.92 -7.84 2.97
N LEU A 167 18.83 -8.14 2.24
CA LEU A 167 18.77 -8.03 0.79
C LEU A 167 19.12 -6.61 0.32
N VAL A 168 18.51 -5.60 0.92
CA VAL A 168 18.73 -4.20 0.53
C VAL A 168 20.15 -3.72 0.90
N ARG A 169 20.57 -3.96 2.14
CA ARG A 169 21.79 -3.41 2.71
C ARG A 169 23.05 -4.17 2.30
N ASP A 170 23.01 -5.49 2.30
CA ASP A 170 24.22 -6.31 2.21
C ASP A 170 24.38 -6.94 0.82
N VAL A 171 23.27 -7.38 0.21
CA VAL A 171 23.27 -7.94 -1.14
C VAL A 171 23.28 -6.82 -2.19
N TRP A 172 22.29 -5.94 -2.18
CA TRP A 172 22.19 -4.82 -3.13
C TRP A 172 23.03 -3.60 -2.74
N ARG A 173 23.53 -3.55 -1.50
CA ARG A 173 24.41 -2.47 -1.01
C ARG A 173 23.81 -1.08 -1.19
N LEU A 174 22.51 -0.97 -0.97
CA LEU A 174 21.77 0.28 -1.07
C LEU A 174 21.64 0.95 0.30
N PRO A 175 21.87 2.26 0.40
CA PRO A 175 21.74 3.02 1.65
C PRO A 175 20.28 3.45 1.90
N TYR A 176 19.30 2.63 1.49
CA TYR A 176 17.90 3.01 1.45
C TYR A 176 17.06 2.16 2.43
N PRO A 177 17.08 2.48 3.74
CA PRO A 177 16.23 1.88 4.76
C PRO A 177 14.77 1.69 4.34
N TRP A 178 14.20 2.72 3.72
CA TRP A 178 12.83 2.77 3.26
C TRP A 178 12.49 1.62 2.29
N LEU A 179 13.47 1.13 1.53
CA LEU A 179 13.24 0.12 0.50
C LEU A 179 12.85 -1.22 1.12
N ALA A 180 13.41 -1.60 2.26
CA ALA A 180 13.05 -2.87 2.91
C ALA A 180 11.58 -2.89 3.35
N LEU A 181 11.10 -1.78 3.93
CA LEU A 181 9.69 -1.62 4.32
C LEU A 181 8.77 -1.69 3.09
N GLN A 182 9.17 -1.05 2.01
CA GLN A 182 8.38 -1.02 0.78
C GLN A 182 8.37 -2.38 0.07
N LEU A 183 9.45 -3.15 0.15
CA LEU A 183 9.46 -4.53 -0.32
C LEU A 183 8.57 -5.44 0.53
N PHE A 184 8.49 -5.18 1.83
CA PHE A 184 7.55 -5.88 2.71
C PHE A 184 6.10 -5.58 2.31
N GLU A 185 5.77 -4.30 2.09
CA GLU A 185 4.48 -3.88 1.56
C GLU A 185 4.18 -4.55 0.20
N VAL A 186 5.13 -4.55 -0.73
CA VAL A 186 4.99 -5.23 -2.04
C VAL A 186 4.69 -6.72 -1.86
N TRP A 187 5.39 -7.41 -0.95
CA TRP A 187 5.10 -8.81 -0.64
C TRP A 187 3.67 -8.98 -0.12
N LEU A 188 3.30 -8.23 0.91
CA LEU A 188 1.99 -8.31 1.56
C LEU A 188 0.86 -8.04 0.56
N TYR A 189 0.91 -6.89 -0.13
CA TYR A 189 -0.09 -6.50 -1.12
C TYR A 189 -0.11 -7.44 -2.32
N GLY A 190 1.04 -7.97 -2.72
CA GLY A 190 1.12 -8.97 -3.79
C GLY A 190 0.36 -10.24 -3.46
N ARG A 191 0.45 -10.71 -2.20
CA ARG A 191 -0.27 -11.90 -1.72
C ARG A 191 -1.77 -11.66 -1.60
N LEU A 192 -2.17 -10.51 -1.07
CA LEU A 192 -3.59 -10.11 -0.99
C LEU A 192 -4.20 -9.93 -2.39
N ALA A 193 -3.51 -9.27 -3.31
CA ALA A 193 -3.96 -9.12 -4.69
C ALA A 193 -4.15 -10.49 -5.35
N TRP A 194 -3.19 -11.41 -5.18
CA TRP A 194 -3.30 -12.78 -5.71
C TRP A 194 -4.51 -13.54 -5.15
N LEU A 195 -4.75 -13.43 -3.85
CA LEU A 195 -5.91 -14.03 -3.17
C LEU A 195 -7.21 -13.53 -3.79
N LEU A 196 -7.31 -12.22 -4.00
CA LEU A 196 -8.46 -11.55 -4.61
C LEU A 196 -8.59 -11.78 -6.12
N GLY A 197 -7.65 -12.48 -6.76
CA GLY A 197 -7.61 -12.62 -8.22
C GLY A 197 -7.35 -11.29 -8.93
N ALA A 198 -6.76 -10.33 -8.23
CA ALA A 198 -6.34 -9.04 -8.74
C ALA A 198 -4.84 -9.05 -9.10
N LYS A 199 -4.45 -8.15 -10.00
CA LYS A 199 -3.05 -7.90 -10.29
C LYS A 199 -2.54 -6.77 -9.41
N LEU A 200 -1.48 -7.00 -8.65
CA LEU A 200 -0.78 -5.91 -7.96
C LEU A 200 -0.27 -4.92 -9.01
N SER A 201 -0.66 -3.66 -8.87
CA SER A 201 -0.22 -2.57 -9.73
C SER A 201 0.35 -1.47 -8.85
N ILE A 202 1.68 -1.32 -8.86
CA ILE A 202 2.35 -0.20 -8.20
C ILE A 202 2.26 0.98 -9.15
N ARG A 203 1.47 1.98 -8.78
CA ARG A 203 1.32 3.24 -9.52
C ARG A 203 1.58 4.41 -8.58
N VAL A 204 2.01 5.53 -9.15
CA VAL A 204 2.05 6.79 -8.41
C VAL A 204 0.61 7.21 -8.11
N TRP A 205 0.23 7.17 -6.83
CA TRP A 205 -1.02 7.79 -6.38
C TRP A 205 -0.77 9.30 -6.23
N HIS A 206 -1.59 10.11 -6.89
CA HIS A 206 -1.53 11.57 -6.83
C HIS A 206 -2.82 12.10 -6.21
N GLU A 207 -2.95 11.95 -4.90
CA GLU A 207 -3.71 12.93 -4.13
C GLU A 207 -2.69 13.93 -3.59
N PRO A 208 -2.73 15.21 -4.00
CA PRO A 208 -1.97 16.24 -3.34
C PRO A 208 -2.53 16.39 -1.93
N GLU A 209 -2.10 15.54 -1.00
CA GLU A 209 -2.31 15.78 0.42
C GLU A 209 -1.70 17.14 0.72
N GLU A 210 -2.53 18.04 1.24
CA GLU A 210 -2.06 19.31 1.77
C GLU A 210 -1.05 19.01 2.88
N PRO A 211 0.04 19.78 2.99
CA PRO A 211 0.99 19.57 4.08
C PRO A 211 0.25 19.62 5.42
N PRO A 212 0.65 18.80 6.42
CA PRO A 212 0.03 18.86 7.74
C PRO A 212 0.09 20.30 8.26
N ALA A 213 -1.05 20.81 8.71
CA ALA A 213 -1.11 22.18 9.18
C ALA A 213 -0.10 22.38 10.33
N PRO A 214 0.75 23.42 10.28
CA PRO A 214 1.63 23.74 11.41
C PRO A 214 0.80 23.98 12.67
N PRO A 215 1.36 23.72 13.87
CA PRO A 215 0.67 24.01 15.11
C PRO A 215 0.40 25.51 15.22
N LEU A 216 -0.85 25.90 15.00
CA LEU A 216 -1.30 27.28 15.14
C LEU A 216 -2.06 27.43 16.45
N ARG A 217 -1.64 28.40 17.24
CA ARG A 217 -2.39 28.85 18.41
C ARG A 217 -2.93 30.24 18.12
N PHE A 218 -4.22 30.31 17.84
CA PHE A 218 -4.95 31.58 17.75
C PHE A 218 -5.61 31.86 19.10
N VAL A 219 -5.25 32.99 19.73
CA VAL A 219 -5.85 33.43 21.00
C VAL A 219 -6.60 34.71 20.71
N PHE A 220 -7.92 34.69 20.90
CA PHE A 220 -8.80 35.83 20.72
C PHE A 220 -9.46 36.18 22.05
N GLN A 221 -9.37 37.45 22.43
CA GLN A 221 -9.99 37.96 23.65
C GLN A 221 -10.88 39.15 23.29
N THR A 222 -12.09 39.16 23.82
CA THR A 222 -13.04 40.26 23.66
C THR A 222 -12.86 41.30 24.75
N ASP A 223 -13.13 42.56 24.43
CA ASP A 223 -13.20 43.65 25.41
C ASP A 223 -14.64 44.19 25.51
N PRO A 224 -15.43 43.71 26.48
CA PRO A 224 -16.83 44.11 26.61
C PRO A 224 -17.02 45.60 26.93
N ALA A 225 -15.96 46.33 27.31
CA ALA A 225 -16.01 47.77 27.53
C ALA A 225 -15.77 48.60 26.25
N ARG A 226 -15.31 47.98 25.15
CA ARG A 226 -14.85 48.70 23.95
C ARG A 226 -15.46 48.24 22.64
N GLU A 227 -16.06 47.06 22.58
CA GLU A 227 -16.65 46.51 21.36
C GLU A 227 -17.99 45.83 21.65
N THR A 228 -18.93 45.99 20.73
CA THR A 228 -20.14 45.17 20.67
C THR A 228 -19.80 43.76 20.17
N SER A 229 -20.70 42.80 20.40
CA SER A 229 -20.53 41.43 19.92
C SER A 229 -20.31 41.33 18.41
N VAL A 230 -20.94 42.23 17.63
CA VAL A 230 -20.79 42.28 16.16
C VAL A 230 -19.41 42.81 15.77
N GLU A 231 -18.89 43.83 16.46
CA GLU A 231 -17.56 44.39 16.21
C GLU A 231 -16.45 43.41 16.60
N ALA A 232 -16.62 42.71 17.72
CA ALA A 232 -15.73 41.62 18.15
C ALA A 232 -15.66 40.51 17.08
N TYR A 233 -16.81 40.09 16.55
CA TYR A 233 -16.86 39.07 15.50
C TYR A 233 -16.17 39.52 14.20
N LEU A 234 -16.40 40.76 13.75
CA LEU A 234 -15.74 41.30 12.55
C LEU A 234 -14.23 41.41 12.73
N ARG A 235 -13.76 41.72 13.94
CA ARG A 235 -12.33 41.73 14.28
C ARG A 235 -11.74 40.32 14.28
N PHE A 236 -12.41 39.36 14.90
CA PHE A 236 -12.05 37.95 14.86
C PHE A 236 -11.85 37.46 13.41
N CYS A 237 -12.80 37.73 12.51
CA CYS A 237 -12.72 37.30 11.11
C CYS A 237 -11.49 37.88 10.38
N ARG A 238 -11.15 39.15 10.64
CA ARG A 238 -9.96 39.79 10.04
C ARG A 238 -8.65 39.22 10.59
N GLU A 239 -8.56 39.03 11.90
CA GLU A 239 -7.38 38.47 12.55
C GLU A 239 -7.18 36.99 12.17
N ALA A 240 -8.27 36.22 12.07
CA ALA A 240 -8.25 34.83 11.59
C ALA A 240 -7.84 34.74 10.11
N ALA A 241 -8.30 35.65 9.24
CA ALA A 241 -7.91 35.68 7.84
C ALA A 241 -6.40 35.90 7.65
N ALA A 242 -5.77 36.74 8.48
CA ALA A 242 -4.32 36.95 8.46
C ALA A 242 -3.53 35.69 8.88
N VAL A 243 -4.06 34.90 9.82
CA VAL A 243 -3.49 33.61 10.22
C VAL A 243 -3.65 32.57 9.12
N LEU A 244 -4.81 32.51 8.45
CA LEU A 244 -5.04 31.64 7.30
C LEU A 244 -4.08 31.96 6.14
N GLN A 245 -3.79 33.24 5.91
CA GLN A 245 -2.82 33.65 4.89
C GLN A 245 -1.38 33.22 5.19
N GLN A 246 -1.00 33.06 6.47
CA GLN A 246 0.31 32.51 6.86
C GLN A 246 0.43 31.02 6.55
N LEU A 247 -0.68 30.27 6.52
CA LEU A 247 -0.72 28.86 6.14
C LEU A 247 -0.48 28.65 4.64
N GLU A 248 -1.04 29.53 3.81
CA GLU A 248 -0.88 29.44 2.35
C GLU A 248 0.57 29.67 1.89
N ASN A 249 1.33 30.50 2.63
CA ASN A 249 2.72 30.84 2.33
C ASN A 249 3.75 29.76 2.74
N GLN A 250 3.34 28.69 3.43
CA GLN A 250 4.22 27.61 3.90
C GLN A 250 4.15 26.34 3.05
N ARG A 251 3.40 26.36 1.94
CA ARG A 251 3.41 25.26 0.95
C ARG A 251 4.79 25.17 0.30
N LEU A 252 5.29 23.94 0.10
CA LEU A 252 6.52 23.72 -0.66
C LEU A 252 6.42 24.44 -2.02
N PRO A 253 7.50 25.06 -2.52
CA PRO A 253 7.47 25.69 -3.84
C PRO A 253 7.12 24.63 -4.89
N ALA A 254 6.36 25.02 -5.92
CA ALA A 254 5.91 24.08 -6.95
C ALA A 254 7.09 23.36 -7.65
N GLY A 255 8.21 24.07 -7.86
CA GLY A 255 9.38 23.54 -8.56
C GLY A 255 9.12 23.30 -10.06
N LYS A 256 10.14 22.86 -10.80
CA LYS A 256 10.02 22.50 -12.22
C LYS A 256 9.77 21.00 -12.36
N ARG A 257 8.61 20.61 -12.89
CA ARG A 257 8.29 19.21 -13.19
C ARG A 257 9.27 18.62 -14.19
N ARG A 258 9.68 17.38 -13.93
CA ARG A 258 10.54 16.59 -14.80
C ARG A 258 9.70 15.70 -15.71
N ASN A 259 10.28 15.28 -16.83
CA ASN A 259 9.64 14.28 -17.69
C ASN A 259 9.75 12.90 -17.02
N ASN A 260 8.61 12.26 -16.77
CA ASN A 260 8.53 10.94 -16.13
C ASN A 260 9.27 9.87 -16.94
N GLU A 261 9.20 9.89 -18.27
CA GLU A 261 9.87 8.90 -19.12
C GLU A 261 11.39 8.96 -18.95
N VAL A 262 11.94 10.18 -18.82
CA VAL A 262 13.37 10.38 -18.58
C VAL A 262 13.76 9.86 -17.19
N LEU A 263 12.94 10.11 -16.18
CA LEU A 263 13.17 9.59 -14.83
C LEU A 263 13.12 8.07 -14.78
N GLU A 264 12.12 7.46 -15.42
CA GLU A 264 11.98 6.01 -15.53
C GLU A 264 13.18 5.38 -16.23
N ARG A 265 13.69 6.00 -17.30
CA ARG A 265 14.92 5.57 -17.98
C ARG A 265 16.15 5.65 -17.08
N TYR A 266 16.29 6.74 -16.31
CA TYR A 266 17.41 6.88 -15.37
C TYR A 266 17.35 5.83 -14.27
N VAL A 267 16.15 5.52 -13.77
CA VAL A 267 15.93 4.43 -12.81
C VAL A 267 16.23 3.07 -13.42
N ASP A 268 15.92 2.85 -14.69
CA ASP A 268 16.28 1.62 -15.41
C ASP A 268 17.79 1.43 -15.47
N TRP A 269 18.52 2.47 -15.90
CA TRP A 269 19.99 2.45 -15.92
C TRP A 269 20.58 2.23 -14.53
N PHE A 270 20.02 2.88 -13.51
CA PHE A 270 20.43 2.66 -12.12
C PHE A 270 20.21 1.21 -11.70
N TYR A 271 19.03 0.64 -11.96
CA TYR A 271 18.71 -0.75 -11.64
C TYR A 271 19.65 -1.72 -12.35
N ARG A 272 19.84 -1.59 -13.66
CA ARG A 272 20.74 -2.45 -14.45
C ARG A 272 22.18 -2.35 -13.95
N HIS A 273 22.65 -1.13 -13.65
CA HIS A 273 24.01 -0.94 -13.17
C HIS A 273 24.22 -1.42 -11.74
N ARG A 274 23.34 -1.06 -10.81
CA ARG A 274 23.53 -1.27 -9.36
C ARG A 274 23.01 -2.61 -8.88
N ILE A 275 21.89 -3.10 -9.44
CA ILE A 275 21.27 -4.36 -9.03
C ILE A 275 21.73 -5.51 -9.92
N LEU A 276 21.69 -5.34 -11.25
CA LEU A 276 22.07 -6.40 -12.19
C LEU A 276 23.58 -6.46 -12.48
N GLY A 277 24.35 -5.45 -12.06
CA GLY A 277 25.80 -5.40 -12.25
C GLY A 277 26.24 -5.11 -13.69
N GLU A 278 25.34 -4.58 -14.54
CA GLU A 278 25.69 -4.22 -15.92
C GLU A 278 26.67 -3.04 -15.96
N SER A 279 27.64 -3.08 -16.88
CA SER A 279 28.56 -1.97 -17.07
C SER A 279 27.90 -0.79 -17.80
N ILE A 280 28.29 0.45 -17.48
CA ILE A 280 27.83 1.66 -18.19
C ILE A 280 28.06 1.56 -19.70
N ARG A 281 29.17 0.94 -20.12
CA ARG A 281 29.47 0.73 -21.55
C ARG A 281 28.46 -0.22 -22.21
N HIS A 282 27.99 -1.23 -21.50
CA HIS A 282 26.98 -2.15 -22.01
C HIS A 282 25.63 -1.43 -22.15
N ILE A 283 25.16 -0.78 -21.09
CA ILE A 283 23.91 0.00 -21.09
C ILE A 283 23.90 1.05 -22.22
N SER A 284 24.98 1.85 -22.32
CA SER A 284 25.15 2.86 -23.39
C SER A 284 25.06 2.29 -24.80
N ARG A 285 25.53 1.05 -25.03
CA ARG A 285 25.42 0.39 -26.34
C ARG A 285 24.02 -0.13 -26.60
N THR A 286 23.40 -0.76 -25.60
CA THR A 286 22.06 -1.36 -25.73
C THR A 286 21.00 -0.28 -25.95
N ASP A 287 21.15 0.87 -25.31
CA ASP A 287 20.15 1.93 -25.30
C ASP A 287 20.51 3.09 -26.23
N GLU A 288 21.58 2.94 -27.02
CA GLU A 288 22.09 3.95 -27.97
C GLU A 288 22.32 5.35 -27.35
N ALA A 289 22.61 5.39 -26.05
CA ALA A 289 22.84 6.62 -25.28
C ALA A 289 24.33 6.88 -25.07
N ASP A 290 24.72 8.15 -24.93
CA ASP A 290 26.11 8.48 -24.61
C ASP A 290 26.49 7.99 -23.20
N ARG A 291 27.74 7.54 -23.01
CA ARG A 291 28.18 7.01 -21.71
C ARG A 291 28.12 8.05 -20.60
N LYS A 292 28.32 9.33 -20.92
CA LYS A 292 28.19 10.42 -19.96
C LYS A 292 26.73 10.59 -19.55
N GLU A 293 25.81 10.53 -20.50
CA GLU A 293 24.36 10.57 -20.23
C GLU A 293 23.93 9.44 -19.29
N VAL A 294 24.36 8.20 -19.58
CA VAL A 294 24.06 7.04 -18.72
C VAL A 294 24.61 7.25 -17.30
N LYS A 295 25.86 7.70 -17.19
CA LYS A 295 26.50 7.95 -15.88
C LYS A 295 25.79 9.06 -15.09
N ASP A 296 25.40 10.13 -15.75
CA ASP A 296 24.72 11.26 -15.11
C ASP A 296 23.28 10.88 -14.73
N GLY A 297 22.59 10.10 -15.56
CA GLY A 297 21.27 9.53 -15.25
C GLY A 297 21.28 8.61 -14.05
N ILE A 298 22.26 7.69 -13.95
CA ILE A 298 22.43 6.79 -12.78
C ILE A 298 22.61 7.61 -11.49
N ARG A 299 23.47 8.63 -11.51
CA ARG A 299 23.70 9.50 -10.34
C ARG A 299 22.44 10.25 -9.95
N GLU A 300 21.68 10.71 -10.94
CA GLU A 300 20.45 11.43 -10.68
C GLU A 300 19.35 10.52 -10.11
N ALA A 301 19.22 9.30 -10.61
CA ALA A 301 18.34 8.29 -10.03
C ALA A 301 18.76 7.95 -8.58
N GLU A 302 20.06 7.77 -8.32
CA GLU A 302 20.59 7.52 -6.97
C GLU A 302 20.27 8.66 -6.01
N ARG A 303 20.42 9.91 -6.45
CA ARG A 303 20.06 11.10 -5.68
C ARG A 303 18.57 11.13 -5.38
N ILE A 304 17.72 10.95 -6.41
CA ILE A 304 16.28 11.00 -6.26
C ILE A 304 15.79 9.88 -5.35
N LEU A 305 16.18 8.63 -5.57
CA LEU A 305 15.77 7.47 -4.76
C LEU A 305 16.22 7.60 -3.29
N GLY A 306 17.27 8.37 -3.00
CA GLY A 306 17.73 8.63 -1.65
C GLY A 306 16.94 9.68 -0.86
N LEU A 307 15.96 10.37 -1.46
CA LEU A 307 15.21 11.46 -0.79
C LEU A 307 14.10 10.94 0.13
N THR A 308 14.45 10.28 1.23
CA THR A 308 13.45 9.80 2.20
C THR A 308 13.99 9.82 3.63
N CYS A 309 13.17 10.27 4.58
CA CYS A 309 13.39 10.08 6.01
C CYS A 309 12.62 8.85 6.50
N TYR A 310 13.33 7.74 6.71
CA TYR A 310 12.86 6.66 7.58
C TYR A 310 13.91 6.43 8.65
N THR A 311 13.54 6.68 9.89
CA THR A 311 14.25 6.13 11.04
C THR A 311 13.62 4.79 11.34
N PHE A 312 14.34 3.68 11.12
CA PHE A 312 13.98 2.45 11.81
C PHE A 312 14.04 2.78 13.30
N PRO A 313 13.00 2.45 14.11
CA PRO A 313 13.19 2.33 15.53
C PRO A 313 14.09 1.11 15.74
N LEU A 314 15.38 1.29 15.49
CA LEU A 314 16.40 0.41 16.01
C LEU A 314 16.39 0.66 17.51
N GLY A 315 15.52 -0.06 18.22
CA GLY A 315 15.79 -0.36 19.61
C GLY A 315 17.22 -0.89 19.64
N GLU A 316 18.04 -0.29 20.49
CA GLU A 316 19.44 -0.64 20.70
C GLU A 316 19.55 -2.16 20.82
N ILE A 317 20.02 -2.83 19.75
CA ILE A 317 20.51 -4.20 19.85
C ILE A 317 21.93 -4.08 20.41
N GLY A 318 22.00 -3.98 21.73
CA GLY A 318 23.20 -4.27 22.52
C GLY A 318 23.23 -5.73 22.91
#